data_AF-A0A7C1JH06-F1
#
_entry.id   AF-A0A7C1JH06-F1
#
_cell.length_a   1.000
_cell.length_b   1.000
_cell.length_c   1.000
_cell.angle_alpha   90.00
_cell.angle_beta   90.00
_cell.angle_gamma   90.00
#
_symmetry.space_group_name_H-M   'P 1'
#
loop_
_entity.id
_entity.type
_entity.pdbx_description
1 polymer ?
#
loop_
_entity_poly.entity_id
_entity_poly.type
_entity_poly.pdbx_seq_one_letter_code
_entity_poly.pdbx_strand_id
1 'polypeptide(L)'
;MTNHWVDIKNADCVLVIGGNPAENHPASMRWVNEARQTRGARLLVVDPRFTRTAAVADLYCPLRPGTDIVFLGAMINYALENGLYHHDYVL
;
A
#
# COMPACT_ATOMS: atom_id res chain seq x y z
N MET A 1 -5.06 -14.52 -0.14
CA MET A 1 -5.54 -13.18 0.26
C MET A 1 -6.47 -13.36 1.45
N THR A 2 -6.41 -12.47 2.43
CA THR A 2 -7.33 -12.45 3.60
C THR A 2 -8.68 -11.80 3.28
N ASN A 3 -8.72 -10.93 2.25
CA ASN A 3 -9.90 -10.20 1.77
C ASN A 3 -10.12 -10.46 0.25
N HIS A 4 -11.13 -9.84 -0.37
CA HIS A 4 -11.45 -9.99 -1.80
C HIS A 4 -11.31 -8.67 -2.59
N TRP A 5 -11.25 -8.73 -3.94
CA TRP A 5 -11.01 -7.55 -4.79
C TRP A 5 -11.92 -6.35 -4.53
N VAL A 6 -13.22 -6.60 -4.37
CA VAL A 6 -14.23 -5.54 -4.15
C VAL A 6 -14.01 -4.83 -2.82
N ASP A 7 -13.34 -5.46 -1.85
CA ASP A 7 -13.16 -4.90 -0.52
C ASP A 7 -12.13 -3.76 -0.50
N ILE A 8 -11.26 -3.69 -1.51
CA ILE A 8 -10.23 -2.64 -1.64
C ILE A 8 -10.86 -1.23 -1.64
N LYS A 9 -12.09 -1.07 -2.13
CA LYS A 9 -12.80 0.22 -2.12
C LYS A 9 -13.04 0.77 -0.71
N ASN A 10 -12.98 -0.08 0.32
CA ASN A 10 -13.22 0.28 1.71
C ASN A 10 -11.94 0.73 2.42
N ALA A 11 -10.76 0.64 1.78
CA ALA A 11 -9.50 1.02 2.38
C ALA A 11 -9.33 2.54 2.49
N ASP A 12 -8.66 3.00 3.55
CA ASP A 12 -8.23 4.40 3.71
C ASP A 12 -6.78 4.62 3.23
N CYS A 13 -6.01 3.54 3.11
CA CYS A 13 -4.66 3.52 2.55
C CYS A 13 -4.44 2.21 1.81
N VAL A 14 -3.94 2.28 0.58
CA VAL A 14 -3.59 1.13 -0.26
C VAL A 14 -2.08 1.16 -0.47
N LEU A 15 -1.36 0.29 0.24
CA LEU A 15 0.07 0.08 0.06
C LEU A 15 0.31 -1.07 -0.93
N VAL A 16 0.82 -0.74 -2.11
CA VAL A 16 1.30 -1.73 -3.08
C VAL A 16 2.81 -1.86 -2.92
N ILE A 17 3.26 -2.99 -2.36
CA ILE A 17 4.68 -3.33 -2.21
C ILE A 17 4.97 -4.64 -2.98
N GLY A 18 5.97 -4.61 -3.88
CA GLY A 18 6.32 -5.78 -4.70
C GLY A 18 5.24 -6.19 -5.72
N GLY A 19 4.35 -5.26 -6.10
CA GLY A 19 3.24 -5.53 -7.01
C GLY A 19 3.06 -4.43 -8.06
N ASN A 20 2.45 -4.78 -9.19
CA ASN A 20 2.13 -3.85 -10.27
C ASN A 20 0.67 -4.05 -10.76
N PRO A 21 -0.35 -3.80 -9.92
CA PRO A 21 -1.75 -4.08 -10.24
C PRO A 21 -2.28 -3.36 -11.47
N ALA A 22 -1.77 -2.18 -11.83
CA ALA A 22 -2.17 -1.51 -13.08
C ALA A 22 -1.84 -2.31 -14.34
N GLU A 23 -0.88 -3.23 -14.28
CA GLU A 23 -0.50 -4.11 -15.39
C GLU A 23 -0.93 -5.56 -15.14
N ASN A 24 -0.69 -6.07 -13.93
CA ASN A 24 -0.82 -7.50 -13.63
C ASN A 24 -2.23 -7.87 -13.11
N HIS A 25 -2.99 -6.89 -12.60
CA HIS A 25 -4.35 -7.07 -12.09
C HIS A 25 -5.25 -5.86 -12.42
N PRO A 26 -5.34 -5.42 -13.69
CA PRO A 26 -5.90 -4.11 -14.04
C PRO A 26 -7.35 -3.92 -13.57
N ALA A 27 -8.13 -5.01 -13.48
CA ALA A 27 -9.49 -4.97 -12.94
C ALA A 27 -9.55 -4.53 -11.45
N SER A 28 -8.49 -4.77 -10.65
CA SER A 28 -8.45 -4.35 -9.25
C SER A 28 -8.27 -2.84 -9.09
N MET A 29 -7.68 -2.16 -10.08
CA MET A 29 -7.47 -0.70 -10.04
C MET A 29 -8.78 0.09 -10.00
N ARG A 30 -9.88 -0.50 -10.49
CA ARG A 30 -11.23 0.07 -10.30
C ARG A 30 -11.51 0.35 -8.83
N TRP A 31 -11.25 -0.62 -7.96
CA TRP A 31 -11.58 -0.53 -6.54
C TRP A 31 -10.58 0.37 -5.78
N VAL A 32 -9.32 0.39 -6.20
CA VAL A 32 -8.33 1.36 -5.70
C VAL A 32 -8.77 2.79 -6.02
N ASN A 33 -9.19 3.06 -7.26
CA ASN A 33 -9.67 4.38 -7.66
C ASN A 33 -10.97 4.77 -6.95
N GLU A 34 -11.90 3.82 -6.73
CA GLU A 34 -13.12 4.05 -5.96
C GLU A 34 -12.81 4.44 -4.50
N ALA A 35 -11.87 3.76 -3.84
CA ALA A 35 -11.41 4.15 -2.50
C ALA A 35 -10.85 5.59 -2.50
N ARG A 36 -9.97 5.92 -3.46
CA ARG A 36 -9.37 7.25 -3.58
C ARG A 36 -10.45 8.34 -3.79
N GLN A 37 -11.43 8.07 -4.64
CA GLN A 37 -12.47 9.05 -4.99
C GLN A 37 -13.53 9.24 -3.90
N THR A 38 -13.95 8.15 -3.25
CA THR A 38 -15.08 8.19 -2.31
C THR A 38 -14.67 8.33 -0.85
N ARG A 39 -13.45 7.92 -0.49
CA ARG A 39 -12.93 7.95 0.89
C ARG A 39 -11.70 8.83 1.07
N GLY A 40 -11.15 9.37 -0.02
CA GLY A 40 -9.88 10.09 0.03
C GLY A 40 -8.68 9.19 0.33
N ALA A 41 -8.79 7.89 0.04
CA ALA A 41 -7.73 6.94 0.29
C ALA A 41 -6.44 7.32 -0.46
N ARG A 42 -5.28 6.92 0.07
CA ARG A 42 -3.97 7.13 -0.57
C ARG A 42 -3.44 5.84 -1.19
N LEU A 43 -3.00 5.90 -2.45
CA LEU A 43 -2.26 4.83 -3.12
C LEU A 43 -0.76 5.07 -2.99
N LEU A 44 -0.09 4.21 -2.23
CA LEU A 44 1.36 4.23 -2.04
C LEU A 44 1.97 3.05 -2.81
N VAL A 45 3.04 3.30 -3.58
CA VAL A 45 3.72 2.26 -4.35
C VAL A 45 5.18 2.17 -3.94
N VAL A 46 5.56 0.99 -3.48
CA VAL A 46 6.91 0.62 -3.03
C VAL A 46 7.45 -0.41 -4.04
N ASP A 47 8.25 0.04 -4.99
CA ASP A 47 8.81 -0.77 -6.08
C ASP A 47 10.18 -0.20 -6.47
N PRO A 48 11.20 -1.03 -6.80
CA PRO A 48 12.47 -0.53 -7.34
C PRO A 48 12.34 0.16 -8.71
N ARG A 49 11.22 -0.02 -9.41
CA ARG A 49 10.98 0.50 -10.77
C ARG A 49 9.77 1.42 -10.78
N PHE A 50 9.83 2.43 -11.65
CA PHE A 50 8.69 3.29 -11.93
C PHE A 50 7.74 2.61 -12.94
N THR A 51 6.79 1.82 -12.43
CA THR A 51 5.81 1.06 -13.21
C THR A 51 4.55 1.86 -13.54
N ARG A 52 3.60 1.31 -14.32
CA ARG A 52 2.30 1.97 -14.53
C ARG A 52 1.50 2.16 -13.25
N THR A 53 1.66 1.28 -12.25
CA THR A 53 1.04 1.49 -10.93
C THR A 53 1.69 2.67 -10.22
N ALA A 54 3.02 2.77 -10.24
CA ALA A 54 3.75 3.90 -9.65
C ALA A 54 3.36 5.24 -10.32
N ALA A 55 3.14 5.23 -11.64
CA ALA A 55 2.76 6.43 -12.39
C ALA A 55 1.42 7.06 -11.97
N VAL A 56 0.54 6.30 -11.33
CA VAL A 56 -0.77 6.78 -10.84
C VAL A 56 -0.88 6.84 -9.31
N ALA A 57 0.24 6.56 -8.61
CA ALA A 57 0.32 6.58 -7.16
C ALA A 57 0.33 7.99 -6.60
N ASP A 58 -0.19 8.16 -5.39
CA ASP A 58 -0.07 9.41 -4.64
C ASP A 58 1.33 9.57 -4.02
N LEU A 59 2.04 8.47 -3.80
CA LEU A 59 3.43 8.44 -3.39
C LEU A 59 4.13 7.23 -4.01
N TYR A 60 5.23 7.48 -4.70
CA TYR A 60 6.16 6.45 -5.16
C TYR A 60 7.40 6.43 -4.26
N CYS A 61 7.66 5.29 -3.65
CA CYS A 61 8.76 5.03 -2.75
C CYS A 61 9.74 4.05 -3.40
N PRO A 62 10.75 4.53 -4.15
CA PRO A 62 11.76 3.64 -4.71
C PRO A 62 12.58 2.99 -3.60
N LEU A 63 12.86 1.69 -3.73
CA LEU A 63 13.83 0.99 -2.89
C LEU A 63 14.86 0.23 -3.73
N ARG A 64 15.97 -0.15 -3.09
CA ARG A 64 16.93 -1.09 -3.69
C ARG A 64 16.33 -2.50 -3.67
N PRO A 65 16.44 -3.31 -4.74
CA PRO A 65 15.98 -4.70 -4.71
C PRO A 65 16.53 -5.48 -3.51
N GLY A 66 15.64 -6.17 -2.78
CA GLY A 66 15.98 -7.00 -1.63
C GLY A 66 16.07 -6.26 -0.29
N THR A 67 15.68 -4.98 -0.21
CA THR A 67 15.69 -4.21 1.05
C THR A 67 14.32 -4.06 1.71
N ASP A 68 13.34 -4.87 1.34
CA ASP A 68 11.97 -4.81 1.84
C ASP A 68 11.88 -5.01 3.36
N ILE A 69 12.70 -5.92 3.93
CA ILE A 69 12.74 -6.14 5.39
C ILE A 69 13.18 -4.87 6.12
N VAL A 70 14.12 -4.11 5.57
CA VAL A 70 14.57 -2.85 6.19
C VAL A 70 13.45 -1.80 6.13
N PHE A 71 12.76 -1.71 5.00
CA PHE A 71 11.62 -0.79 4.83
C PHE A 71 10.49 -1.10 5.82
N LEU A 72 10.03 -2.36 5.86
CA LEU A 72 8.97 -2.78 6.76
C LEU A 72 9.40 -2.75 8.23
N GLY A 73 10.65 -3.11 8.52
CA GLY A 73 11.24 -3.01 9.86
C GLY A 73 11.27 -1.58 10.38
N ALA A 74 11.60 -0.61 9.52
CA ALA A 74 11.55 0.81 9.87
C ALA A 74 10.11 1.29 10.12
N MET A 75 9.12 0.82 9.34
CA MET A 75 7.70 1.13 9.61
C MET A 75 7.23 0.58 10.96
N ILE A 76 7.63 -0.66 11.29
CA ILE A 76 7.31 -1.29 12.59
C ILE A 76 7.96 -0.49 13.73
N ASN A 77 9.26 -0.22 13.63
CA ASN A 77 10.00 0.54 14.64
C ASN A 77 9.38 1.94 14.83
N TYR A 78 9.05 2.64 13.75
CA TYR A 78 8.35 3.93 13.82
C TYR A 78 6.99 3.84 14.53
N ALA A 79 6.19 2.81 14.22
CA ALA A 79 4.90 2.61 14.87
C ALA A 79 5.04 2.34 16.38
N LEU A 80 6.06 1.58 16.79
CA LEU A 80 6.34 1.29 18.19
C LEU A 80 6.85 2.52 18.94
N GLU A 81 7.83 3.24 18.38
CA GLU A 81 8.42 4.43 19.00
C GLU A 81 7.42 5.57 19.19
N ASN A 82 6.39 5.63 18.35
CA ASN A 82 5.37 6.69 18.38
C ASN A 82 4.02 6.22 18.94
N GLY A 83 3.89 4.98 19.43
CA GLY A 83 2.63 4.46 19.98
C GLY A 83 1.48 4.44 18.96
N LEU A 84 1.78 4.18 17.68
CA LEU A 84 0.81 4.20 16.57
C LEU A 84 0.18 2.84 16.26
N TYR A 85 0.42 1.84 17.09
CA TYR A 85 -0.22 0.53 16.97
C TYR A 85 -1.53 0.48 17.77
N HIS A 86 -2.43 -0.42 17.39
CA HIS A 86 -3.68 -0.60 18.11
C HIS A 86 -3.44 -1.40 19.40
N HIS A 87 -3.35 -0.70 20.54
CA HIS A 87 -3.06 -1.30 21.84
C HIS A 87 -4.01 -2.46 22.20
N ASP A 88 -5.33 -2.23 22.15
CA ASP A 88 -6.30 -3.26 22.55
C ASP A 88 -6.32 -4.51 21.65
N TYR A 89 -5.87 -4.41 20.40
CA TYR A 89 -5.80 -5.56 19.50
C TYR A 89 -4.55 -6.42 19.76
N VAL A 90 -3.46 -5.80 20.23
CA VAL A 90 -2.16 -6.45 20.45
C VAL A 90 -2.06 -7.10 21.84
N LEU A 91 -2.77 -6.58 22.84
CA LEU A 91 -2.84 -7.09 24.21
C LEU A 91 -3.81 -8.28 24.34
#